data_AF-A0A813GWM0-F1
#
_entry.id   AF-A0A813GWM0-F1
#
_cell.length_a   1.000
_cell.length_b   1.000
_cell.length_c   1.000
_cell.angle_alpha   90.00
_cell.angle_beta   90.00
_cell.angle_gamma   90.00
#
_symmetry.space_group_name_H-M   'P 1'
#
loop_
_entity.id
_entity.type
_entity.pdbx_description
1 polymer ?
#
loop_
_entity_poly.entity_id
_entity_poly.type
_entity_poly.pdbx_seq_one_letter_code
_entity_poly.pdbx_strand_id
1 'polypeptide(L)'
;MVAESKDKTQGQAAAKKGGKDKEPFIQQFELKDVFPHFCDRKTKLMPLNDVAYVLRAMGLTIYGSEEKLIKEQVEKVDGMGKPVTFQTVQNWVEEHRDTYVKSYGDAYSAVGTLCHEGIIGDKTAVIQVAQLRHLVSEVGDKIKAETVDKILKGGDMPGTNSIKGETCTLDEFLVFLQK
;
A
#
# COMPACT_ATOMS: atom_id res chain seq x y z
N MET A 1 -21.98 -37.21 46.32
CA MET A 1 -20.92 -36.38 46.92
C MET A 1 -19.77 -36.27 45.93
N VAL A 2 -19.46 -35.04 45.49
CA VAL A 2 -18.15 -34.46 45.12
C VAL A 2 -17.25 -35.31 44.18
N ALA A 3 -17.22 -35.04 42.86
CA ALA A 3 -16.34 -34.09 42.15
C ALA A 3 -14.83 -34.39 42.26
N GLU A 4 -14.17 -34.69 41.12
CA GLU A 4 -12.98 -33.94 40.67
C GLU A 4 -12.50 -34.33 39.26
N SER A 5 -12.11 -33.29 38.53
CA SER A 5 -11.77 -33.18 37.13
C SER A 5 -10.38 -33.71 36.77
N LYS A 6 -10.23 -34.33 35.59
CA LYS A 6 -9.04 -34.20 34.74
C LYS A 6 -9.43 -34.28 33.27
N ASP A 7 -9.83 -33.14 32.71
CA ASP A 7 -9.92 -32.94 31.27
C ASP A 7 -8.52 -32.56 30.76
N LYS A 8 -7.87 -33.51 30.08
CA LYS A 8 -6.72 -33.27 29.21
C LYS A 8 -7.16 -33.65 27.81
N THR A 9 -7.99 -32.83 27.19
CA THR A 9 -8.24 -32.94 25.76
C THR A 9 -7.17 -32.16 25.00
N GLN A 10 -6.21 -32.91 24.46
CA GLN A 10 -5.42 -32.50 23.31
C GLN A 10 -6.37 -32.14 22.17
N GLY A 11 -6.38 -30.88 21.78
CA GLY A 11 -6.92 -30.40 20.50
C GLY A 11 -5.82 -29.68 19.75
N GLN A 12 -5.04 -30.43 18.96
CA GLN A 12 -4.30 -29.84 17.86
C GLN A 12 -5.30 -29.36 16.80
N ALA A 13 -5.23 -28.08 16.44
CA ALA A 13 -5.63 -27.63 15.11
C ALA A 13 -4.84 -26.39 14.71
N ALA A 14 -3.90 -26.63 13.80
CA ALA A 14 -3.39 -25.73 12.77
C ALA A 14 -2.60 -24.48 13.20
N ALA A 15 -1.30 -24.70 13.39
CA ALA A 15 -0.30 -23.79 12.87
C ALA A 15 -0.54 -23.53 11.36
N LYS A 16 -0.83 -22.27 11.00
CA LYS A 16 -0.50 -21.61 9.71
C LYS A 16 -0.78 -20.10 9.80
N LYS A 17 -0.20 -19.41 10.79
CA LYS A 17 -0.09 -17.94 10.82
C LYS A 17 1.39 -17.57 10.81
N GLY A 18 2.01 -17.57 9.63
CA GLY A 18 3.44 -17.24 9.53
C GLY A 18 3.95 -16.86 8.15
N GLY A 19 3.06 -16.67 7.17
CA GLY A 19 3.46 -16.34 5.78
C GLY A 19 2.98 -14.97 5.29
N LYS A 20 1.72 -14.60 5.60
CA LYS A 20 1.09 -13.39 5.03
C LYS A 20 1.58 -12.06 5.61
N ASP A 21 2.19 -12.07 6.79
CA ASP A 21 2.62 -10.83 7.46
C ASP A 21 3.94 -10.27 6.89
N LYS A 22 4.63 -11.02 6.03
CA LYS A 22 5.91 -10.58 5.42
C LYS A 22 5.82 -10.29 3.92
N GLU A 23 4.71 -10.66 3.28
CA GLU A 23 4.54 -10.35 1.86
C GLU A 23 4.21 -8.86 1.70
N PRO A 24 4.79 -8.18 0.69
CA PRO A 24 4.41 -6.82 0.34
C PRO A 24 2.90 -6.73 0.09
N PHE A 25 2.27 -5.73 0.69
CA PHE A 25 0.85 -5.48 0.51
C PHE A 25 0.52 -5.07 -0.92
N ILE A 26 1.39 -4.25 -1.51
CA ILE A 26 1.34 -3.82 -2.92
C ILE A 26 2.31 -4.68 -3.73
N GLN A 27 1.89 -5.07 -4.93
CA GLN A 27 2.76 -5.76 -5.89
C GLN A 27 4.05 -4.96 -6.13
N GLN A 28 5.18 -5.65 -5.95
CA GLN A 28 6.50 -5.06 -6.20
C GLN A 28 6.94 -5.34 -7.62
N PHE A 29 7.47 -4.33 -8.29
CA PHE A 29 8.09 -4.46 -9.61
C PHE A 29 9.59 -4.16 -9.51
N GLU A 30 10.36 -4.80 -10.37
CA GLU A 30 11.79 -4.53 -10.48
C GLU A 30 12.02 -3.19 -11.19
N LEU A 31 13.03 -2.42 -10.77
CA LEU A 31 13.31 -1.11 -11.34
C LEU A 31 13.54 -1.19 -12.86
N LYS A 32 14.18 -2.26 -13.35
CA LYS A 32 14.45 -2.50 -14.77
C LYS A 32 13.18 -2.54 -15.63
N ASP A 33 12.05 -2.93 -15.06
CA ASP A 33 10.78 -3.06 -15.76
C ASP A 33 10.02 -1.72 -15.74
N VAL A 34 10.23 -0.90 -14.70
CA VAL A 34 9.52 0.38 -14.50
C VAL A 34 10.28 1.56 -15.09
N PHE A 35 11.58 1.67 -14.81
CA PHE A 35 12.44 2.81 -15.16
C PHE A 35 12.39 3.21 -16.65
N PRO A 36 12.39 2.27 -17.63
CA PRO A 36 12.33 2.63 -19.05
C PRO A 36 11.08 3.42 -19.46
N HIS A 37 9.99 3.33 -18.70
CA HIS A 37 8.75 4.06 -18.98
C HIS A 37 8.84 5.56 -18.66
N PHE A 38 9.80 5.95 -17.82
CA PHE A 38 9.97 7.33 -17.34
C PHE A 38 11.25 7.99 -17.89
N CYS A 39 12.04 7.25 -18.65
CA CYS A 39 13.27 7.76 -19.24
C CYS A 39 13.04 8.39 -20.61
N ASP A 40 13.87 9.39 -20.91
CA ASP A 40 13.99 9.87 -22.28
C ASP A 40 14.58 8.75 -23.17
N ARG A 41 13.95 8.53 -24.33
CA ARG A 41 14.30 7.41 -25.22
C ARG A 41 15.71 7.54 -25.80
N LYS A 42 16.21 8.77 -25.98
CA LYS A 42 17.51 9.08 -26.58
C LYS A 42 18.61 9.07 -25.53
N THR A 43 18.40 9.72 -24.39
CA THR A 43 19.45 9.86 -23.36
C THR A 43 19.48 8.69 -22.38
N LYS A 44 18.39 7.94 -22.26
CA LYS A 44 18.20 6.88 -21.25
C LYS A 44 18.30 7.39 -19.81
N LEU A 45 18.12 8.69 -19.62
CA LEU A 45 18.09 9.33 -18.30
C LEU A 45 16.67 9.66 -17.90
N MET A 46 16.42 9.64 -16.60
CA MET A 46 15.12 9.97 -16.01
C MET A 46 15.16 11.37 -15.40
N PRO A 47 14.13 12.21 -15.58
CA PRO A 47 14.04 13.49 -14.88
C PRO A 47 14.09 13.31 -13.36
N LEU A 48 14.82 14.19 -12.66
CA LEU A 48 14.93 14.14 -11.19
C LEU A 48 13.57 14.22 -10.48
N ASN A 49 12.62 14.95 -11.07
CA ASN A 49 11.28 15.07 -10.54
C ASN A 49 10.46 13.77 -10.60
N ASP A 50 10.86 12.84 -11.46
CA ASP A 50 10.13 11.59 -11.70
C ASP A 50 10.56 10.46 -10.77
N VAL A 51 11.63 10.64 -9.99
CA VAL A 51 12.18 9.62 -9.08
C VAL A 51 11.11 9.07 -8.14
N ALA A 52 10.36 9.93 -7.45
CA ALA A 52 9.32 9.49 -6.53
C ALA A 52 8.19 8.73 -7.24
N TYR A 53 7.82 9.14 -8.46
CA TYR A 53 6.79 8.45 -9.24
C TYR A 53 7.25 7.06 -9.68
N VAL A 54 8.51 6.90 -10.09
CA VAL A 54 9.07 5.59 -10.44
C VAL A 54 9.13 4.66 -9.24
N LEU A 55 9.60 5.16 -8.11
CA LEU A 55 9.67 4.36 -6.89
C LEU A 55 8.26 3.94 -6.41
N ARG A 56 7.25 4.81 -6.54
CA ARG A 56 5.84 4.43 -6.30
C ARG A 56 5.32 3.41 -7.30
N ALA A 57 5.66 3.56 -8.57
CA ALA A 57 5.30 2.61 -9.62
C ALA A 57 5.96 1.24 -9.42
N MET A 58 7.11 1.18 -8.73
CA MET A 58 7.71 -0.08 -8.27
C MET A 58 6.95 -0.73 -7.09
N GLY A 59 5.98 -0.03 -6.50
CA GLY A 59 5.23 -0.50 -5.33
C GLY A 59 5.79 -0.01 -3.99
N LEU A 60 6.72 0.95 -3.98
CA LEU A 60 7.23 1.55 -2.73
C LEU A 60 6.28 2.63 -2.23
N THR A 61 5.99 2.61 -0.92
CA THR A 61 5.08 3.59 -0.30
C THR A 61 5.86 4.84 0.12
N ILE A 62 6.02 5.79 -0.81
CA ILE A 62 6.71 7.06 -0.56
C ILE A 62 5.70 8.18 -0.36
N TYR A 63 5.77 8.86 0.78
CA TYR A 63 4.93 9.99 1.09
C TYR A 63 5.49 11.30 0.52
N GLY A 64 4.61 12.28 0.27
CA GLY A 64 5.01 13.58 -0.29
C GLY A 64 6.09 14.32 0.52
N SER A 65 6.10 14.13 1.85
CA SER A 65 7.11 14.69 2.75
C SER A 65 8.52 14.11 2.53
N GLU A 66 8.62 12.90 1.98
CA GLU A 66 9.87 12.17 1.79
C GLU A 66 10.48 12.43 0.41
N GLU A 67 9.68 12.88 -0.57
CA GLU A 67 10.15 13.10 -1.94
C GLU A 67 11.36 14.03 -2.02
N LYS A 68 11.36 15.11 -1.23
CA LYS A 68 12.46 16.06 -1.22
C LYS A 68 13.76 15.41 -0.73
N LEU A 69 13.69 14.61 0.32
CA LEU A 69 14.84 13.92 0.90
C LEU A 69 15.40 12.88 -0.08
N ILE A 70 14.53 12.11 -0.73
CA ILE A 70 14.92 11.12 -1.75
C ILE A 70 15.59 11.82 -2.94
N LYS A 71 15.01 12.92 -3.42
CA LYS A 71 15.60 13.74 -4.50
C LYS A 71 17.01 14.21 -4.14
N GLU A 72 17.20 14.78 -2.95
CA GLU A 72 18.51 15.24 -2.48
C GLU A 72 19.54 14.10 -2.37
N GLN A 73 19.12 12.86 -2.06
CA GLN A 73 20.01 11.71 -1.99
C GLN A 73 20.50 11.26 -3.37
N VAL A 74 19.60 11.13 -4.34
CA VAL A 74 19.97 10.71 -5.71
C VAL A 74 20.70 11.81 -6.48
N GLU A 75 20.35 13.08 -6.22
CA GLU A 75 20.97 14.25 -6.84
C GLU A 75 22.45 14.43 -6.43
N LYS A 76 22.84 13.98 -5.23
CA LYS A 76 24.25 13.99 -4.79
C LYS A 76 25.15 13.07 -5.62
N VAL A 77 24.59 12.07 -6.28
CA VAL A 77 25.35 11.09 -7.07
C VAL A 77 25.54 11.57 -8.51
N ASP A 78 24.45 11.93 -9.19
CA ASP A 78 24.49 12.33 -10.61
C ASP A 78 24.76 13.84 -10.82
N GLY A 79 24.65 14.64 -9.76
CA GLY A 79 24.91 16.07 -9.75
C GLY A 79 23.65 16.93 -9.73
N MET A 80 23.79 18.12 -9.14
CA MET A 80 22.68 19.04 -8.85
C MET A 80 21.86 19.40 -10.11
N GLY A 81 20.55 19.20 -10.03
CA GLY A 81 19.54 19.50 -11.04
C GLY A 81 19.57 18.59 -12.26
N LYS A 82 20.43 17.56 -12.28
CA LYS A 82 20.61 16.71 -13.46
C LYS A 82 19.60 15.55 -13.47
N PRO A 83 19.24 15.06 -14.68
CA PRO A 83 18.58 13.78 -14.82
C PRO A 83 19.39 12.65 -14.19
N VAL A 84 18.71 11.67 -13.63
CA VAL A 84 19.32 10.55 -12.91
C VAL A 84 19.48 9.32 -13.81
N THR A 85 20.52 8.54 -13.53
CA THR A 85 20.79 7.28 -14.24
C THR A 85 20.05 6.11 -13.60
N PHE A 86 19.89 5.02 -14.35
CA PHE A 86 19.35 3.76 -13.82
C PHE A 86 20.15 3.28 -12.61
N GLN A 87 21.48 3.33 -12.70
CA GLN A 87 22.37 2.82 -11.66
C GLN A 87 22.22 3.59 -10.35
N THR A 88 22.08 4.92 -10.42
CA THR A 88 21.87 5.76 -9.23
C THR A 88 20.60 5.38 -8.49
N VAL A 89 19.49 5.21 -9.23
CA VAL A 89 18.20 4.83 -8.63
C VAL A 89 18.25 3.38 -8.14
N GLN A 90 18.91 2.48 -8.88
CA GLN A 90 19.08 1.07 -8.50
C GLN A 90 19.82 0.94 -7.16
N ASN A 91 20.94 1.63 -7.01
CA ASN A 91 21.71 1.65 -5.75
C ASN A 91 20.86 2.16 -4.59
N TRP A 92 20.11 3.26 -4.82
CA TRP A 92 19.24 3.82 -3.81
C TRP A 92 18.15 2.83 -3.38
N VAL A 93 17.53 2.14 -4.34
CA VAL A 93 16.53 1.10 -4.09
C VAL A 93 17.12 -0.03 -3.26
N GLU A 94 18.30 -0.54 -3.62
CA GLU A 94 18.96 -1.64 -2.89
C GLU A 94 19.23 -1.29 -1.42
N GLU A 95 19.56 -0.03 -1.14
CA GLU A 95 19.85 0.45 0.22
C GLU A 95 18.58 0.72 1.05
N HIS A 96 17.48 1.15 0.42
CA HIS A 96 16.35 1.72 1.16
C HIS A 96 15.02 0.97 0.99
N ARG A 97 14.89 0.09 -0.01
CA ARG A 97 13.63 -0.59 -0.40
C ARG A 97 12.84 -1.10 0.80
N ASP A 98 13.48 -1.85 1.69
CA ASP A 98 12.81 -2.55 2.79
C ASP A 98 12.11 -1.60 3.78
N THR A 99 12.51 -0.33 3.84
CA THR A 99 11.87 0.69 4.68
C THR A 99 10.52 1.14 4.10
N TYR A 100 10.39 1.07 2.77
CA TYR A 100 9.25 1.60 2.02
C TYR A 100 8.27 0.51 1.56
N VAL A 101 8.64 -0.77 1.71
CA VAL A 101 7.72 -1.88 1.52
C VAL A 101 6.82 -1.99 2.76
N LYS A 102 5.51 -2.01 2.54
CA LYS A 102 4.52 -2.19 3.60
C LYS A 102 3.92 -3.59 3.53
N SER A 103 3.78 -4.22 4.68
CA SER A 103 3.17 -5.54 4.83
C SER A 103 1.65 -5.43 4.96
N TYR A 104 0.96 -6.57 4.90
CA TYR A 104 -0.45 -6.65 5.28
C TYR A 104 -0.69 -6.17 6.72
N GLY A 105 0.22 -6.49 7.65
CA GLY A 105 0.11 -6.05 9.04
C GLY A 105 0.17 -4.52 9.19
N ASP A 106 1.01 -3.86 8.39
CA ASP A 106 1.10 -2.40 8.37
C ASP A 106 -0.18 -1.78 7.82
N ALA A 107 -0.71 -2.32 6.72
CA ALA A 107 -1.96 -1.88 6.13
C ALA A 107 -3.15 -2.08 7.08
N TYR A 108 -3.22 -3.25 7.72
CA TYR A 108 -4.24 -3.56 8.72
C TYR A 108 -4.19 -2.61 9.91
N SER A 109 -2.98 -2.33 10.43
CA SER A 109 -2.80 -1.40 11.54
C SER A 109 -3.21 0.02 11.14
N ALA A 110 -2.76 0.51 9.98
CA ALA A 110 -3.06 1.86 9.52
C ALA A 110 -4.58 2.07 9.30
N VAL A 111 -5.23 1.20 8.53
CA VAL A 111 -6.67 1.31 8.25
C VAL A 111 -7.49 1.01 9.52
N GLY A 112 -7.05 0.07 10.34
CA GLY A 112 -7.65 -0.25 11.63
C GLY A 112 -7.66 0.95 12.58
N THR A 113 -6.56 1.71 12.66
CA THR A 113 -6.51 2.96 13.43
C THR A 113 -7.55 3.97 12.93
N LEU A 114 -7.69 4.16 11.61
CA LEU A 114 -8.71 5.05 11.04
C LEU A 114 -10.13 4.61 11.40
N CYS A 115 -10.36 3.30 11.47
CA CYS A 115 -11.64 2.71 11.83
C CYS A 115 -11.96 2.94 13.33
N HIS A 116 -10.98 2.70 14.21
CA HIS A 116 -11.10 2.89 15.66
C HIS A 116 -11.23 4.35 16.09
N GLU A 117 -10.55 5.28 15.39
CA GLU A 117 -10.70 6.72 15.61
C GLU A 117 -12.05 7.25 15.10
N GLY A 118 -12.83 6.43 14.40
CA GLY A 118 -14.13 6.80 13.86
C GLY A 118 -14.04 7.71 12.63
N ILE A 119 -12.90 7.72 11.94
CA ILE A 119 -12.66 8.53 10.74
C ILE A 119 -13.34 7.88 9.53
N ILE A 120 -13.22 6.56 9.41
CA ILE A 120 -13.84 5.78 8.33
C ILE A 120 -14.78 4.68 8.85
N GLY A 121 -15.02 4.62 10.16
CA GLY A 121 -15.86 3.62 10.80
C GLY A 121 -16.61 4.17 12.01
N ASP A 122 -17.27 3.28 12.73
CA ASP A 122 -18.07 3.60 13.92
C ASP A 122 -17.34 3.19 15.23
N LYS A 123 -16.01 3.26 15.24
CA LYS A 123 -15.12 2.77 16.32
C LYS A 123 -15.13 1.26 16.52
N THR A 124 -15.92 0.53 15.74
CA THR A 124 -15.81 -0.93 15.59
C THR A 124 -14.89 -1.27 14.41
N ALA A 125 -14.66 -2.54 14.11
CA ALA A 125 -13.87 -2.98 12.94
C ALA A 125 -14.68 -2.94 11.61
N VAL A 126 -15.69 -2.07 11.55
CA VAL A 126 -16.60 -1.89 10.41
C VAL A 126 -16.34 -0.52 9.78
N ILE A 127 -16.02 -0.55 8.49
CA ILE A 127 -15.81 0.63 7.66
C ILE A 127 -17.15 1.09 7.09
N GLN A 128 -17.45 2.36 7.26
CA GLN A 128 -18.60 3.05 6.69
C GLN A 128 -18.19 3.67 5.34
N VAL A 129 -18.77 3.18 4.25
CA VAL A 129 -18.39 3.59 2.89
C VAL A 129 -18.59 5.08 2.65
N ALA A 130 -19.62 5.69 3.26
CA ALA A 130 -19.84 7.12 3.16
C ALA A 130 -18.71 7.96 3.78
N GLN A 131 -18.18 7.51 4.94
CA GLN A 131 -17.08 8.18 5.62
C GLN A 131 -15.76 7.95 4.88
N LEU A 132 -15.53 6.73 4.39
CA LEU A 132 -14.41 6.44 3.50
C LEU A 132 -14.43 7.37 2.28
N ARG A 133 -15.58 7.48 1.58
CA ARG A 133 -15.75 8.37 0.43
C ARG A 133 -15.43 9.82 0.75
N HIS A 134 -15.88 10.30 1.91
CA HIS A 134 -15.56 11.65 2.37
C HIS A 134 -14.05 11.82 2.58
N LEU A 135 -13.40 10.86 3.26
CA LEU A 135 -11.96 10.89 3.50
C LEU A 135 -11.17 10.95 2.18
N VAL A 136 -11.48 10.10 1.19
CA VAL A 136 -10.74 10.09 -0.09
C VAL A 136 -11.00 11.34 -0.94
N SER A 137 -12.12 12.03 -0.69
CA SER A 137 -12.44 13.29 -1.37
C SER A 137 -11.72 14.50 -0.77
N GLU A 138 -11.42 14.45 0.52
CA GLU A 138 -10.75 15.53 1.25
C GLU A 138 -9.22 15.37 1.29
N VAL A 139 -8.74 14.12 1.35
CA VAL A 139 -7.33 13.77 1.58
C VAL A 139 -6.69 13.14 0.34
N GLY A 140 -5.45 13.53 0.05
CA GLY A 140 -4.66 12.99 -1.07
C GLY A 140 -5.03 13.61 -2.42
N ASP A 141 -5.39 12.77 -3.38
CA ASP A 141 -5.66 13.15 -4.78
C ASP A 141 -7.05 13.77 -5.00
N LYS A 142 -7.84 13.94 -3.93
CA LYS A 142 -9.20 14.52 -3.96
C LYS A 142 -10.08 13.87 -5.02
N ILE A 143 -10.28 12.57 -4.86
CA ILE A 143 -11.00 11.75 -5.82
C ILE A 143 -12.50 12.08 -5.72
N LYS A 144 -13.15 12.33 -6.87
CA LYS A 144 -14.60 12.57 -6.93
C LYS A 144 -15.36 11.35 -6.39
N ALA A 145 -16.44 11.61 -5.66
CA ALA A 145 -17.36 10.60 -5.12
C ALA A 145 -17.74 9.52 -6.16
N GLU A 146 -18.09 9.92 -7.38
CA GLU A 146 -18.46 9.00 -8.47
C GLU A 146 -17.33 8.04 -8.87
N THR A 147 -16.09 8.51 -8.83
CA THR A 147 -14.91 7.70 -9.12
C THR A 147 -14.67 6.69 -8.00
N VAL A 148 -14.84 7.11 -6.73
CA VAL A 148 -14.77 6.19 -5.58
C VAL A 148 -15.82 5.08 -5.71
N ASP A 149 -17.05 5.43 -6.08
CA ASP A 149 -18.12 4.43 -6.24
C ASP A 149 -17.86 3.44 -7.38
N LYS A 150 -17.23 3.90 -8.47
CA LYS A 150 -16.78 3.01 -9.55
C LYS A 150 -15.67 2.08 -9.10
N ILE A 151 -14.72 2.58 -8.31
CA ILE A 151 -13.63 1.79 -7.73
C ILE A 151 -14.21 0.71 -6.81
N LEU A 152 -15.05 1.08 -5.84
CA LEU A 152 -15.63 0.15 -4.87
C LEU A 152 -16.52 -0.94 -5.50
N LYS A 153 -17.12 -0.66 -6.66
CA LYS A 153 -17.87 -1.66 -7.44
C LYS A 153 -16.97 -2.69 -8.15
N GLY A 154 -15.65 -2.58 -8.04
CA GLY A 154 -14.67 -3.47 -8.66
C GLY A 154 -14.20 -3.02 -10.05
N GLY A 155 -14.54 -1.80 -10.47
CA GLY A 155 -14.30 -1.31 -11.82
C GLY A 155 -14.96 -2.18 -12.90
N ASP A 156 -14.49 -2.06 -14.15
CA ASP A 156 -14.91 -2.90 -15.27
C ASP A 156 -14.12 -4.22 -15.36
N MET A 157 -13.35 -4.58 -14.32
CA MET A 157 -12.53 -5.79 -14.33
C MET A 157 -13.35 -7.01 -13.90
N PRO A 158 -13.43 -8.07 -14.75
CA PRO A 158 -14.12 -9.29 -14.39
C PRO A 158 -13.40 -10.02 -13.24
N GLY A 159 -14.12 -10.35 -12.16
CA GLY A 159 -13.58 -11.13 -11.04
C GLY A 159 -12.96 -10.31 -9.90
N THR A 160 -13.07 -8.98 -9.94
CA THR A 160 -12.73 -8.11 -8.80
C THR A 160 -13.77 -8.29 -7.70
N ASN A 161 -13.31 -8.46 -6.46
CA ASN A 161 -14.21 -8.35 -5.31
C ASN A 161 -14.80 -6.93 -5.32
N SER A 162 -16.09 -6.82 -5.06
CA SER A 162 -16.79 -5.53 -5.03
C SER A 162 -17.36 -5.33 -3.65
N ILE A 163 -17.20 -4.14 -3.09
CA ILE A 163 -17.83 -3.79 -1.81
C ILE A 163 -19.27 -3.39 -2.12
N LYS A 164 -20.18 -4.34 -1.95
CA LYS A 164 -21.61 -4.16 -2.21
C LYS A 164 -22.30 -3.81 -0.89
N GLY A 165 -22.37 -2.54 -0.56
CA GLY A 165 -23.08 -2.07 0.63
C GLY A 165 -22.66 -0.69 1.10
N GLU A 166 -23.30 -0.23 2.17
CA GLU A 166 -22.92 1.00 2.88
C GLU A 166 -21.83 0.74 3.93
N THR A 167 -21.57 -0.53 4.25
CA THR A 167 -20.55 -0.98 5.19
C THR A 167 -19.74 -2.15 4.65
N CYS A 168 -18.52 -2.30 5.15
CA CYS A 168 -17.69 -3.48 4.96
C CYS A 168 -16.78 -3.72 6.15
N THR A 169 -16.32 -4.95 6.33
CA THR A 169 -15.33 -5.26 7.36
C THR A 169 -13.93 -4.82 6.93
N LEU A 170 -13.05 -4.58 7.91
CA LEU A 170 -11.65 -4.24 7.64
C LEU A 170 -10.94 -5.28 6.76
N ASP A 171 -11.18 -6.57 7.00
CA ASP A 171 -10.58 -7.66 6.20
C ASP A 171 -11.09 -7.67 4.75
N GLU A 172 -12.39 -7.47 4.53
CA GLU A 172 -12.95 -7.38 3.17
C GLU A 172 -12.36 -6.20 2.40
N PHE A 173 -12.18 -5.05 3.06
CA PHE A 173 -11.59 -3.87 2.46
C PHE A 173 -10.11 -4.06 2.12
N LEU A 174 -9.33 -4.69 2.99
CA LEU A 174 -7.91 -4.95 2.71
C LEU A 174 -7.73 -5.98 1.59
N VAL A 175 -8.57 -7.02 1.55
CA VAL A 175 -8.57 -7.99 0.43
C VAL A 175 -8.96 -7.31 -0.88
N PHE A 176 -9.87 -6.35 -0.84
CA PHE A 176 -10.22 -5.52 -2.00
C PHE A 176 -9.02 -4.70 -2.49
N LEU A 177 -8.24 -4.10 -1.59
CA LEU A 177 -7.07 -3.28 -1.94
C LEU A 177 -5.85 -4.07 -2.44
N GLN A 178 -5.76 -5.37 -2.17
CA GLN A 178 -4.62 -6.21 -2.59
C GLN A 178 -4.68 -6.69 -4.05
N LYS A 179 -5.76 -6.40 -4.79
CA LYS A 179 -5.94 -6.83 -6.18
C LYS A 179 -5.96 -5.65 -7.14
#